data_AF-A0A814LYA8-F1
#
_entry.id   AF-A0A814LYA8-F1
#
_cell.length_a   1.000
_cell.length_b   1.000
_cell.length_c   1.000
_cell.angle_alpha   90.00
_cell.angle_beta   90.00
_cell.angle_gamma   90.00
#
_symmetry.space_group_name_H-M   'P 1'
#
loop_
_entity.id
_entity.type
_entity.pdbx_description
1 polymer ?
#
loop_
_entity_poly.entity_id
_entity_poly.type
_entity_poly.pdbx_seq_one_letter_code
_entity_poly.pdbx_strand_id
1 'polypeptide(L)'
;MSSYDWEKKFSRLDIEQTYEKFIEIYNHNVENLVPKFKTKNSNRNVRPEWINNDLKSLCRKKFELWNKIRASANKDELKKDYRLLSKNSKNSPKLLFSYINKQAVCKDEIRSLLHCDGQ
;
A
#
# COMPACT_ATOMS: atom_id res chain seq x y z
N MET A 1 2.06 -11.02 33.58
CA MET A 1 1.47 -12.18 32.88
C MET A 1 0.55 -12.88 33.85
N SER A 2 -0.75 -12.93 33.58
CA SER A 2 -1.71 -13.57 34.48
C SER A 2 -1.51 -15.08 34.41
N SER A 3 -1.08 -15.71 35.51
CA SER A 3 -0.95 -17.16 35.61
C SER A 3 -2.35 -17.77 35.62
N TYR A 4 -2.74 -18.44 34.53
CA TYR A 4 -4.03 -19.12 34.46
C TYR A 4 -3.93 -20.46 35.22
N ASP A 5 -4.57 -20.51 36.38
CA ASP A 5 -4.66 -21.71 37.21
C ASP A 5 -5.79 -22.62 36.68
N TRP A 6 -5.43 -23.52 35.77
CA TRP A 6 -6.35 -24.46 35.10
C TRP A 6 -6.90 -25.52 36.05
N GLU A 7 -6.09 -25.96 37.02
CA GLU A 7 -6.46 -27.01 37.97
C GLU A 7 -7.64 -26.58 38.84
N LYS A 8 -7.63 -25.34 39.35
CA LYS A 8 -8.77 -24.83 40.13
C LYS A 8 -10.05 -24.71 39.30
N LYS A 9 -9.94 -24.31 38.04
CA LYS A 9 -11.11 -24.10 37.16
C LYS A 9 -11.75 -25.40 36.71
N PHE A 10 -10.98 -26.47 36.60
CA PHE A 10 -11.46 -27.78 36.14
C PHE A 10 -11.73 -28.77 37.27
N SER A 11 -11.29 -28.48 38.50
CA SER A 11 -11.47 -29.35 39.68
C SER A 11 -12.93 -29.72 40.03
N ARG A 12 -13.93 -28.99 39.51
CA ARG A 12 -15.35 -29.16 39.84
C ARG A 12 -16.24 -29.56 38.65
N LEU A 13 -15.64 -29.82 37.49
CA LEU A 13 -16.37 -30.07 36.25
C LEU A 13 -16.25 -31.52 35.84
N ASP A 14 -17.31 -32.07 35.27
CA ASP A 14 -17.25 -33.36 34.60
C ASP A 14 -16.40 -33.27 33.31
N ILE A 15 -15.98 -34.40 32.76
CA ILE A 15 -15.07 -34.49 31.62
C ILE A 15 -15.63 -33.70 30.42
N GLU A 16 -16.92 -33.84 30.13
CA GLU A 16 -17.58 -33.16 29.02
C GLU A 16 -17.65 -31.63 29.24
N GLN A 17 -18.00 -31.22 30.46
CA GLN A 17 -18.03 -29.80 30.87
C GLN A 17 -16.64 -29.16 30.86
N THR A 18 -15.61 -29.93 31.20
CA THR A 18 -14.21 -29.50 31.19
C THR A 18 -13.75 -29.23 29.76
N TYR A 19 -14.13 -30.08 28.82
CA TYR A 19 -13.82 -29.91 27.41
C TYR A 19 -14.50 -28.66 26.82
N GLU A 20 -15.78 -28.45 27.09
CA GLU A 20 -16.49 -27.23 26.65
C GLU A 20 -15.83 -25.95 27.22
N LYS A 21 -15.52 -25.97 28.51
CA LYS A 21 -14.87 -24.84 29.18
C LYS A 21 -13.46 -24.57 28.64
N PHE A 22 -12.73 -25.63 28.29
CA PHE A 22 -11.43 -25.51 27.65
C PHE A 22 -11.53 -24.83 26.28
N ILE A 23 -12.45 -25.29 25.42
CA ILE A 23 -12.67 -24.71 24.08
C ILE A 23 -13.06 -23.23 24.19
N GLU A 24 -13.93 -22.87 25.14
CA GLU A 24 -14.34 -21.50 25.40
C GLU A 24 -13.14 -20.59 25.76
N ILE A 25 -12.32 -21.02 26.74
CA ILE A 25 -11.14 -20.25 27.18
C ILE A 25 -10.10 -20.18 26.06
N TYR A 26 -9.89 -21.28 25.35
CA TYR A 26 -8.95 -21.35 24.24
C TYR A 26 -9.34 -20.36 23.13
N ASN A 27 -10.59 -20.41 22.66
CA ASN A 27 -11.08 -19.52 21.61
C ASN A 27 -11.05 -18.05 22.04
N HIS A 28 -11.45 -17.75 23.27
CA HIS A 28 -11.36 -16.41 23.85
C HIS A 28 -9.91 -15.88 23.84
N ASN A 29 -8.95 -16.72 24.23
CA ASN A 29 -7.55 -16.34 24.23
C ASN A 29 -6.98 -16.21 22.81
N VAL A 30 -7.35 -17.08 21.89
CA VAL A 30 -6.97 -16.99 20.47
C VAL A 30 -7.47 -15.67 19.88
N GLU A 31 -8.71 -15.28 20.15
CA GLU A 31 -9.27 -14.02 19.64
C GLU A 31 -8.58 -12.76 20.17
N ASN A 32 -8.13 -12.80 21.42
CA ASN A 32 -7.53 -11.65 22.11
C ASN A 32 -6.01 -11.55 21.97
N LEU A 33 -5.32 -12.69 21.91
CA LEU A 33 -3.86 -12.74 21.87
C LEU A 33 -3.32 -12.82 20.44
N VAL A 34 -4.06 -13.44 19.50
CA VAL A 34 -3.60 -13.52 18.11
C VAL A 34 -3.82 -12.16 17.45
N PRO A 35 -2.77 -11.48 16.99
CA PRO A 35 -2.92 -10.21 16.31
C PRO A 35 -3.76 -10.40 15.04
N LYS A 36 -4.96 -9.85 15.03
CA LYS A 36 -5.81 -9.82 13.84
C LYS A 36 -5.23 -8.80 12.87
N PHE A 37 -4.54 -9.27 11.84
CA PHE A 37 -4.12 -8.40 10.75
C PHE A 37 -5.37 -7.86 10.06
N LYS A 38 -5.74 -6.62 10.35
CA LYS A 38 -6.70 -5.89 9.50
C LYS A 38 -6.16 -5.99 8.08
N THR A 39 -6.94 -6.57 7.16
CA THR A 39 -6.63 -6.54 5.74
C THR A 39 -6.37 -5.07 5.40
N LYS A 40 -5.10 -4.80 5.06
CA LYS A 40 -4.55 -3.45 5.03
C LYS A 40 -5.48 -2.53 4.25
N ASN A 41 -6.02 -1.52 4.93
CA ASN A 41 -6.63 -0.30 4.42
C ASN A 41 -7.08 -0.34 2.95
N SER A 42 -8.39 -0.31 2.71
CA SER A 42 -8.96 0.10 1.41
C SER A 42 -8.30 1.38 0.87
N ASN A 43 -7.81 2.26 1.75
CA ASN A 43 -7.09 3.48 1.41
C ASN A 43 -5.66 3.30 0.86
N ARG A 44 -5.00 2.14 0.98
CA ARG A 44 -3.68 1.93 0.34
C ARG A 44 -3.78 1.71 -1.17
N ASN A 45 -4.98 1.43 -1.68
CA ASN A 45 -5.26 1.33 -3.11
C ASN A 45 -5.76 2.64 -3.72
N VAL A 46 -5.88 3.72 -2.92
CA VAL A 46 -6.15 5.06 -3.45
C VAL A 46 -4.90 5.51 -4.17
N ARG A 47 -4.86 5.20 -5.47
CA ARG A 47 -3.79 5.63 -6.34
C ARG A 47 -3.73 7.16 -6.28
N PRO A 48 -2.54 7.76 -6.21
CA PRO A 48 -2.44 9.20 -6.35
C PRO A 48 -3.14 9.65 -7.63
N GLU A 49 -4.00 10.66 -7.57
CA GLU A 49 -4.81 11.10 -8.72
C GLU A 49 -3.96 11.44 -9.96
N TRP A 50 -2.70 11.82 -9.74
CA TRP A 50 -1.76 12.15 -10.81
C TRP A 50 -1.23 10.91 -11.56
N ILE A 51 -1.40 9.70 -11.02
CA ILE A 51 -1.02 8.45 -11.70
C ILE A 51 -2.22 7.85 -12.43
N ASN A 52 -2.55 8.44 -13.59
CA ASN A 52 -3.59 7.89 -14.45
C ASN A 52 -3.16 6.55 -15.10
N ASN A 53 -4.15 5.77 -15.54
CA ASN A 53 -3.89 4.48 -16.19
C ASN A 53 -3.07 4.63 -17.48
N ASP A 54 -3.24 5.75 -18.19
CA ASP A 54 -2.55 6.03 -19.45
C ASP A 54 -1.05 6.28 -19.25
N LEU A 55 -0.66 7.07 -18.24
CA LEU A 55 0.74 7.26 -17.86
C LEU A 55 1.34 5.94 -17.42
N LYS A 56 0.63 5.17 -16.61
CA LYS A 56 1.11 3.84 -16.18
C LYS A 56 1.35 2.93 -17.39
N SER A 57 0.45 2.97 -18.37
CA SER A 57 0.58 2.25 -19.64
C SER A 57 1.81 2.72 -20.44
N LEU A 58 2.01 4.04 -20.56
CA LEU A 58 3.18 4.63 -21.23
C LEU A 58 4.50 4.25 -20.54
N CYS A 59 4.55 4.32 -19.20
CA CYS A 59 5.73 3.93 -18.42
C CYS A 59 6.07 2.44 -18.62
N ARG A 60 5.07 1.56 -18.59
CA ARG A 60 5.25 0.12 -18.84
C ARG A 60 5.76 -0.15 -20.25
N LYS A 61 5.11 0.44 -21.26
CA LYS A 61 5.53 0.31 -22.67
C LYS A 61 6.95 0.81 -22.89
N LYS A 62 7.34 1.92 -22.26
CA LYS A 62 8.72 2.45 -22.32
C LYS A 62 9.73 1.46 -21.74
N PHE A 63 9.40 0.86 -20.61
CA PHE A 63 10.24 -0.14 -19.95
C PHE A 63 10.36 -1.43 -20.76
N GLU A 64 9.25 -1.91 -21.33
CA GLU A 64 9.24 -3.08 -22.22
C GLU A 64 10.09 -2.84 -23.47
N LEU A 65 9.96 -1.68 -24.12
CA LEU A 65 10.79 -1.27 -25.26
C LEU A 65 12.28 -1.24 -24.88
N TRP A 66 12.62 -0.75 -23.69
CA TRP A 66 14.00 -0.76 -23.21
C TRP A 66 14.55 -2.19 -23.07
N ASN A 67 13.76 -3.10 -22.50
CA ASN A 67 14.15 -4.51 -22.39
C ASN A 67 14.34 -5.15 -23.77
N LYS A 68 13.43 -4.86 -24.72
CA LYS A 68 13.56 -5.33 -26.12
C LYS A 68 14.82 -4.80 -26.80
N ILE A 69 15.16 -3.53 -26.64
CA ILE A 69 16.40 -2.93 -27.19
C ILE A 69 17.65 -3.61 -26.62
N ARG A 70 17.64 -3.98 -25.33
CA ARG A 70 18.76 -4.67 -24.69
C ARG A 70 18.92 -6.10 -25.23
N ALA A 71 17.83 -6.78 -25.52
CA ALA A 71 17.82 -8.15 -25.99
C ALA A 71 17.99 -8.29 -27.52
N SER A 72 17.68 -7.26 -28.31
CA SER A 72 17.69 -7.35 -29.78
C SER A 72 19.07 -7.06 -30.38
N ALA A 73 19.39 -7.75 -31.48
CA ALA A 73 20.54 -7.43 -32.32
C ALA A 73 20.30 -6.17 -33.18
N ASN A 74 19.08 -6.03 -33.73
CA ASN A 74 18.68 -4.88 -34.53
C ASN A 74 17.89 -3.88 -33.67
N LYS A 75 18.43 -2.67 -33.50
CA LYS A 75 18.00 -1.74 -32.44
C LYS A 75 17.39 -0.44 -32.96
N ASP A 76 17.50 -0.16 -34.25
CA ASP A 76 17.24 1.19 -34.76
C ASP A 76 15.75 1.57 -34.77
N GLU A 77 14.87 0.65 -35.18
CA GLU A 77 13.42 0.86 -35.08
C GLU A 77 12.97 0.95 -33.62
N LEU A 78 13.43 0.03 -32.77
CA LEU A 78 13.08 0.05 -31.34
C LEU A 78 13.56 1.32 -30.64
N LYS A 79 14.73 1.87 -31.03
CA LYS A 79 15.22 3.16 -30.52
C LYS A 79 14.37 4.33 -31.02
N LYS A 80 13.86 4.30 -32.26
CA LYS A 80 12.92 5.31 -32.77
C LYS A 80 11.63 5.31 -31.96
N ASP A 81 11.05 4.13 -31.74
CA ASP A 81 9.83 3.96 -30.94
C ASP A 81 10.03 4.41 -29.49
N TYR A 82 11.15 4.04 -28.88
CA TYR A 82 11.50 4.47 -27.53
C TYR A 82 11.61 6.01 -27.41
N ARG A 83 12.22 6.67 -28.40
CA ARG A 83 12.34 8.14 -28.43
C ARG A 83 10.97 8.80 -28.58
N LEU A 84 10.12 8.28 -29.45
CA LEU A 84 8.75 8.78 -29.64
C LEU A 84 7.93 8.65 -28.34
N LEU A 85 7.97 7.48 -27.69
CA LEU A 85 7.25 7.24 -26.44
C LEU A 85 7.75 8.14 -25.30
N SER A 86 9.06 8.40 -25.25
CA SER A 86 9.68 9.31 -24.28
C SER A 86 9.22 10.76 -24.48
N LYS A 87 9.04 11.22 -25.73
CA LYS A 87 8.45 12.53 -26.03
C LYS A 87 6.98 12.59 -25.61
N ASN A 88 6.19 11.57 -25.93
CA ASN A 88 4.76 11.53 -25.61
C ASN A 88 4.49 11.51 -24.10
N SER A 89 5.37 10.86 -23.33
CA SER A 89 5.32 10.84 -21.87
C SER A 89 5.59 12.22 -21.27
N LYS A 90 6.43 13.05 -21.91
CA LYS A 90 6.71 14.43 -21.51
C LYS A 90 5.60 15.40 -21.93
N ASN A 91 4.94 15.12 -23.06
CA ASN A 91 3.87 15.93 -23.64
C ASN A 91 2.48 15.60 -23.07
N SER A 92 2.38 15.02 -21.87
CA SER A 92 1.12 14.83 -21.15
C SER A 92 0.96 15.95 -20.09
N PRO A 93 0.56 17.19 -20.48
CA PRO A 93 0.65 18.40 -19.67
C PRO A 93 -0.18 18.37 -18.37
N LYS A 94 -1.23 17.56 -18.30
CA LYS A 94 -2.02 17.37 -17.06
C LYS A 94 -1.19 16.79 -15.91
N LEU A 95 -0.13 16.05 -16.21
CA LEU A 95 0.77 15.48 -15.21
C LEU A 95 1.75 16.49 -14.60
N LEU A 96 2.28 17.39 -15.45
CA LEU A 96 3.15 18.48 -15.00
C LEU A 96 2.33 19.51 -14.21
N PHE A 97 1.14 19.85 -14.71
CA PHE A 97 0.22 20.79 -14.07
C PHE A 97 -0.27 20.28 -12.70
N SER A 98 -0.64 18.99 -12.59
CA SER A 98 -1.04 18.38 -11.32
C SER A 98 0.10 18.30 -10.30
N TYR A 99 1.33 17.97 -10.75
CA TYR A 99 2.51 17.93 -9.90
C TYR A 99 2.90 19.33 -9.38
N ILE A 100 2.94 20.33 -10.26
CA ILE A 100 3.25 21.73 -9.90
C ILE A 100 2.21 22.28 -8.91
N ASN A 101 0.92 22.07 -9.17
CA ASN A 101 -0.14 22.57 -8.29
C ASN A 101 -0.13 21.89 -6.91
N LYS A 102 0.20 20.58 -6.81
CA LYS A 102 0.35 19.92 -5.50
C LYS A 102 1.60 20.37 -4.73
N GLN A 103 2.70 20.72 -5.40
CA GLN A 103 3.85 21.34 -4.73
C GLN A 103 3.50 22.71 -4.13
N ALA A 104 2.64 23.49 -4.81
CA ALA A 104 2.14 24.75 -4.27
C ALA A 104 1.29 24.54 -3.00
N VAL A 105 0.33 23.62 -3.04
CA VAL A 105 -0.54 23.28 -1.89
C VAL A 105 0.29 22.82 -0.67
N CYS A 106 1.25 21.91 -0.87
CA CYS A 106 2.07 21.41 0.23
C CYS A 106 2.97 22.51 0.84
N LYS A 107 3.45 23.46 0.04
CA LYS A 107 4.18 24.64 0.56
C LYS A 107 3.28 25.58 1.35
N ASP A 108 2.02 25.73 0.96
CA ASP A 108 1.06 26.58 1.67
C ASP A 108 0.64 25.94 3.00
N GLU A 109 0.47 24.61 3.04
CA GLU A 109 0.24 23.85 4.29
C GLU A 109 1.44 23.93 5.24
N ILE A 110 2.68 23.82 4.75
CA ILE A 110 3.87 24.01 5.59
C ILE A 110 3.93 25.45 6.11
N ARG A 111 3.60 26.45 5.28
CA ARG A 111 3.53 27.85 5.71
C ARG A 111 2.45 28.07 6.78
N SER A 112 1.27 27.46 6.64
CA SER A 112 0.20 27.60 7.63
C SER A 112 0.57 26.95 8.98
N LEU A 113 1.27 25.82 8.96
CA LEU A 113 1.80 25.19 10.19
C LEU A 113 2.83 26.08 10.89
N LEU A 114 3.72 26.74 10.15
CA LEU A 114 4.70 27.69 10.70
C LEU A 114 4.07 28.95 11.32
N HIS A 115 2.84 29.30 10.94
CA HIS A 115 2.10 30.43 11.51
C HIS A 115 1.24 30.06 12.73
N CYS A 116 1.03 28.77 13.01
CA CYS A 116 0.25 28.30 14.17
C CYS A 116 1.09 28.12 15.44
N ASP A 117 2.41 27.94 15.34
CA ASP A 117 3.30 27.76 16.50
C ASP A 117 3.78 29.09 17.13
N GLY A 118 3.03 30.19 16.95
CA GLY A 118 3.47 31.55 17.27
C GLY A 118 2.44 32.46 17.96
N GLN A 119 1.40 31.92 18.61
CA GLN A 119 0.55 32.66 19.56
C GLN A 119 0.37 31.88 20.87
#